data_AF-A0A2V8FU92-F1
#
_entry.id   AF-A0A2V8FU92-F1
#
_cell.length_a   1.000
_cell.length_b   1.000
_cell.length_c   1.000
_cell.angle_alpha   90.00
_cell.angle_beta   90.00
_cell.angle_gamma   90.00
#
_symmetry.space_group_name_H-M   'P 1'
#
loop_
_entity.id
_entity.type
_entity.pdbx_description
1 polymer ?
#
loop_
_entity_poly.entity_id
_entity_poly.type
_entity_poly.pdbx_seq_one_letter_code
_entity_poly.pdbx_strand_id
1 'polypeptide(L)'
;MGSVRHVARRASPDARVLPPALRSLRPRAARTDGGARVSAPRIPFLALTPREDAAAVRGAIDRVIARGWFILGPEVEAFESEFATAMGARYSVGVGTGTDAIALILRALGIGPGDEVITS
;
A
#
# COMPACT_ATOMS: atom_id res chain seq x y z
N MET A 1 9.74 -24.44 19.29
CA MET A 1 8.50 -25.16 18.94
C MET A 1 7.30 -24.27 19.30
N GLY A 2 6.95 -23.31 18.43
CA GLY A 2 5.90 -22.31 18.69
C GLY A 2 4.83 -22.39 17.62
N SER A 3 3.68 -22.97 17.98
CA SER A 3 2.53 -23.22 17.11
C SER A 3 1.84 -21.89 16.74
N VAL A 4 1.90 -21.53 15.45
CA VAL A 4 1.13 -20.41 14.89
C VAL A 4 -0.32 -20.88 14.73
N ARG A 5 -1.21 -20.39 15.61
CA ARG A 5 -2.64 -20.67 15.52
C ARG A 5 -3.22 -19.99 14.29
N HIS A 6 -3.85 -20.76 13.42
CA HIS A 6 -4.63 -20.25 12.28
C HIS A 6 -5.70 -19.28 12.76
N VAL A 7 -5.65 -18.04 12.29
CA VAL A 7 -6.72 -17.06 12.41
C VAL A 7 -7.94 -17.60 11.65
N ALA A 8 -9.04 -17.77 12.36
CA ALA A 8 -10.31 -18.24 11.83
C ALA A 8 -10.79 -17.36 10.66
N ARG A 9 -11.33 -18.02 9.63
CA ARG A 9 -11.91 -17.37 8.45
C ARG A 9 -13.00 -16.38 8.88
N ARG A 10 -12.84 -15.09 8.57
CA ARG A 10 -13.94 -14.13 8.67
C ARG A 10 -15.07 -14.56 7.74
N ALA A 11 -16.30 -14.46 8.24
CA ALA A 11 -17.53 -14.74 7.51
C ALA A 11 -17.59 -13.93 6.21
N SER A 12 -18.21 -14.53 5.18
CA SER A 12 -18.53 -13.87 3.91
C SER A 12 -19.34 -12.59 4.15
N PRO A 13 -19.10 -11.49 3.42
CA PRO A 13 -19.93 -10.29 3.54
C PRO A 13 -21.40 -10.64 3.23
N ASP A 14 -22.30 -10.06 4.01
CA ASP A 14 -23.74 -10.23 3.88
C ASP A 14 -24.20 -9.72 2.51
N ALA A 15 -24.93 -10.54 1.75
CA ALA A 15 -25.30 -10.26 0.35
C ALA A 15 -26.17 -9.00 0.17
N ARG A 16 -26.66 -8.44 1.29
CA ARG A 16 -27.42 -7.19 1.34
C ARG A 16 -26.61 -5.94 0.97
N VAL A 17 -25.28 -6.00 1.06
CA VAL A 17 -24.35 -4.87 0.81
C VAL A 17 -24.10 -4.65 -0.70
N LEU A 18 -24.47 -5.61 -1.56
CA LEU A 18 -24.24 -5.49 -3.01
C LEU A 18 -25.29 -4.60 -3.71
N PRO A 19 -24.87 -3.75 -4.68
CA PRO A 19 -25.78 -2.98 -5.55
C PRO A 19 -26.79 -3.89 -6.26
N PRO A 20 -28.04 -3.45 -6.53
CA PRO A 20 -29.09 -4.27 -7.13
C PRO A 20 -28.66 -5.02 -8.40
N ALA A 21 -27.86 -4.38 -9.26
CA ALA A 21 -27.34 -4.98 -10.49
C ALA A 21 -26.42 -6.19 -10.24
N LEU A 22 -25.62 -6.16 -9.17
CA LEU A 22 -24.65 -7.21 -8.83
C LEU A 22 -25.26 -8.35 -8.00
N ARG A 23 -26.50 -8.21 -7.51
CA ARG A 23 -27.21 -9.28 -6.77
C ARG A 23 -27.62 -10.46 -7.65
N SER A 24 -27.83 -10.21 -8.94
CA SER A 24 -28.24 -11.22 -9.93
C SER A 24 -27.06 -12.05 -10.44
N LEU A 25 -25.82 -11.55 -10.27
CA LEU A 25 -24.60 -12.30 -10.49
C LEU A 25 -24.47 -13.34 -9.38
N ARG A 26 -25.22 -14.44 -9.53
CA ARG A 26 -24.88 -15.65 -8.80
C ARG A 26 -23.46 -16.01 -9.23
N PRO A 27 -22.49 -16.18 -8.31
CA PRO A 27 -21.27 -16.88 -8.67
C PRO A 27 -21.72 -18.19 -9.32
N ARG A 28 -21.40 -18.38 -10.59
CA ARG A 28 -21.80 -19.55 -11.37
C ARG A 28 -21.47 -20.75 -10.50
N ALA A 29 -22.50 -21.45 -10.01
CA ALA A 29 -22.31 -22.63 -9.18
C ALA A 29 -21.29 -23.50 -9.91
N ALA A 30 -20.16 -23.75 -9.25
CA ALA A 30 -19.15 -24.64 -9.78
C ALA A 30 -19.87 -25.92 -10.18
N ARG A 31 -19.88 -26.25 -11.47
CA ARG A 31 -20.49 -27.50 -11.96
C ARG A 31 -19.90 -28.62 -11.11
N THR A 32 -20.76 -29.30 -10.35
CA THR A 32 -20.39 -30.52 -9.63
C THR A 32 -20.45 -31.68 -10.61
N ASP A 33 -19.61 -31.60 -11.65
CA ASP A 33 -19.28 -32.75 -12.46
C ASP A 33 -18.07 -33.37 -11.75
N GLY A 34 -18.05 -34.69 -11.55
CA GLY A 34 -17.06 -35.43 -10.76
C GLY A 34 -15.61 -35.40 -11.25
N GLY A 35 -15.14 -34.31 -11.84
CA GLY A 35 -13.74 -34.03 -12.15
C GLY A 35 -13.02 -33.42 -10.95
N ALA A 36 -11.76 -33.83 -10.76
CA ALA A 36 -10.86 -33.30 -9.73
C ALA A 36 -10.95 -31.76 -9.67
N ARG A 37 -11.19 -31.22 -8.47
CA ARG A 37 -11.21 -29.77 -8.25
C ARG A 37 -9.86 -29.20 -8.70
N VAL A 38 -9.84 -28.51 -9.83
CA VAL A 38 -8.70 -27.68 -10.20
C VAL A 38 -8.64 -26.56 -9.17
N SER A 39 -7.66 -26.64 -8.26
CA SER A 39 -7.39 -25.58 -7.30
C SER A 39 -7.03 -24.33 -8.09
N ALA A 40 -7.97 -23.40 -8.25
CA ALA A 40 -7.73 -22.16 -8.96
C ALA A 40 -6.55 -21.42 -8.29
N PRO A 41 -5.59 -20.91 -9.07
CA PRO A 41 -4.45 -20.21 -8.50
C PRO A 41 -4.94 -18.99 -7.70
N ARG A 42 -4.40 -18.81 -6.50
CA ARG A 42 -4.73 -17.67 -5.64
C ARG A 42 -4.04 -16.43 -6.21
N ILE A 43 -4.80 -15.57 -6.87
CA ILE A 43 -4.31 -14.27 -7.33
C ILE A 43 -4.29 -13.32 -6.12
N PRO A 44 -3.12 -12.81 -5.69
CA PRO A 44 -3.06 -11.87 -4.58
C PRO A 44 -3.57 -10.50 -5.01
N PHE A 45 -4.23 -9.78 -4.10
CA PHE A 45 -4.62 -8.38 -4.31
C PHE A 45 -3.39 -7.47 -4.45
N LEU A 46 -2.36 -7.73 -3.65
CA LEU A 46 -1.10 -7.00 -3.63
C LEU A 46 0.03 -7.98 -3.31
N ALA A 47 1.14 -7.89 -4.03
CA ALA A 47 2.33 -8.70 -3.82
C ALA A 47 3.50 -7.80 -3.39
N LEU A 48 3.73 -7.70 -2.08
CA LEU A 48 4.74 -6.83 -1.47
C LEU A 48 6.13 -7.46 -1.35
N THR A 49 6.25 -8.75 -1.64
CA THR A 49 7.53 -9.44 -1.56
C THR A 49 8.47 -8.84 -2.62
N PRO A 50 9.66 -8.33 -2.23
CA PRO A 50 10.67 -7.84 -3.17
C PRO A 50 11.01 -8.91 -4.21
N ARG A 51 11.27 -8.48 -5.44
CA ARG A 51 11.49 -9.39 -6.57
C ARG A 51 12.89 -9.16 -7.13
N GLU A 52 13.00 -8.68 -8.36
CA GLU A 52 14.25 -8.36 -9.03
C GLU A 52 15.11 -7.31 -8.29
N ASP A 53 14.48 -6.48 -7.46
CA ASP A 53 15.10 -5.38 -6.71
C ASP A 53 15.67 -5.79 -5.34
N ALA A 54 15.42 -7.03 -4.88
CA ALA A 54 15.75 -7.46 -3.52
C ALA A 54 17.23 -7.28 -3.15
N ALA A 55 18.14 -7.53 -4.09
CA ALA A 55 19.58 -7.35 -3.88
C ALA A 55 19.96 -5.87 -3.76
N ALA A 56 19.36 -5.00 -4.58
CA ALA A 56 19.60 -3.56 -4.54
C ALA A 56 19.06 -2.95 -3.24
N VAL A 57 17.86 -3.34 -2.82
CA VAL A 57 17.25 -2.91 -1.54
C VAL A 57 18.12 -3.32 -0.37
N ARG A 58 18.64 -4.56 -0.34
CA ARG A 58 19.55 -5.02 0.71
C ARG A 58 20.83 -4.20 0.75
N GLY A 59 21.46 -3.94 -0.40
CA GLY A 59 22.64 -3.09 -0.48
C GLY A 59 22.39 -1.67 0.05
N ALA A 60 21.22 -1.09 -0.21
CA ALA A 60 20.84 0.22 0.35
C ALA A 60 20.70 0.19 1.87
N ILE A 61 20.05 -0.84 2.42
CA ILE A 61 19.91 -1.04 3.86
C ILE A 61 21.30 -1.18 4.52
N ASP A 62 22.18 -2.00 3.95
CA ASP A 62 23.53 -2.23 4.48
C ASP A 62 24.35 -0.94 4.51
N ARG A 63 24.22 -0.06 3.50
CA ARG A 63 24.86 1.27 3.49
C ARG A 63 24.38 2.15 4.64
N VAL A 64 23.07 2.19 4.91
CA VAL A 64 22.51 2.98 6.02
C VAL A 64 23.01 2.46 7.36
N ILE A 65 22.99 1.13 7.56
CA ILE A 65 23.49 0.48 8.78
C ILE A 65 24.97 0.77 8.99
N ALA A 66 25.80 0.61 7.96
CA ALA A 66 27.23 0.85 8.03
C ALA A 66 27.57 2.32 8.37
N ARG A 67 26.72 3.27 7.92
CA ARG A 67 26.87 4.70 8.23
C ARG A 67 26.37 5.07 9.63
N GLY A 68 25.39 4.34 10.18
CA GLY A 68 24.78 4.66 11.47
C GLY A 68 23.91 5.92 11.49
N TRP A 69 23.61 6.51 10.33
CA TRP A 69 22.81 7.72 10.19
C TRP A 69 21.41 7.39 9.68
N PHE A 70 20.46 7.26 10.60
CA PHE A 70 19.12 6.73 10.30
C PHE A 70 18.06 7.78 9.97
N ILE A 71 18.21 9.02 10.43
CA ILE A 71 17.19 10.07 10.34
C ILE A 71 17.73 11.25 9.56
N LEU A 72 17.01 11.68 8.53
CA LEU A 72 17.37 12.81 7.67
C LEU A 72 18.81 12.70 7.12
N GLY A 73 19.18 11.49 6.66
CA GLY A 73 20.49 11.20 6.11
C GLY A 73 20.57 11.34 4.58
N PRO A 74 21.74 11.10 3.98
CA PRO A 74 21.97 11.31 2.55
C PRO A 74 21.06 10.49 1.62
N GLU A 75 20.55 9.34 2.06
CA GLU A 75 19.61 8.55 1.24
C GLU A 75 18.24 9.25 1.12
N VAL A 76 17.80 10.05 2.10
CA VAL A 76 16.56 10.84 1.96
C VAL A 76 16.77 12.04 1.03
N GLU A 77 17.91 12.72 1.12
CA GLU A 77 18.25 13.84 0.24
C GLU A 77 18.35 13.40 -1.23
N ALA A 78 19.00 12.26 -1.49
CA ALA A 78 19.07 11.67 -2.81
C ALA A 78 17.66 11.33 -3.34
N PHE A 79 16.85 10.65 -2.52
CA PHE A 79 15.48 10.31 -2.88
C PHE A 79 14.64 11.56 -3.19
N GLU A 80 14.72 12.62 -2.38
CA GLU A 80 13.96 13.85 -2.59
C GLU A 80 14.34 14.55 -3.91
N SER A 81 15.63 14.58 -4.24
CA SER A 81 16.11 15.12 -5.51
C SER A 81 15.63 14.30 -6.72
N GLU A 82 15.77 12.98 -6.63
CA GLU A 82 15.34 12.05 -7.68
C GLU A 82 13.82 12.08 -7.87
N PHE A 83 13.06 12.11 -6.78
CA PHE A 83 11.60 12.14 -6.80
C PHE A 83 11.06 13.48 -7.33
N ALA A 84 11.66 14.60 -6.95
CA ALA A 84 11.32 15.91 -7.53
C ALA A 84 11.51 15.91 -9.05
N THR A 85 12.64 15.37 -9.51
CA THR A 85 12.95 15.22 -10.93
C THR A 85 11.94 14.32 -11.64
N ALA A 86 11.66 13.14 -11.07
CA ALA A 86 10.71 12.17 -11.65
C ALA A 86 9.28 12.73 -11.76
N MET A 87 8.88 13.58 -10.82
CA MET A 87 7.56 14.22 -10.81
C MET A 87 7.49 15.53 -11.62
N GLY A 88 8.61 16.01 -12.16
CA GLY A 88 8.68 17.32 -12.82
C GLY A 88 8.42 18.49 -11.86
N ALA A 89 8.64 18.29 -10.57
CA ALA A 89 8.45 19.30 -9.53
C ALA A 89 9.78 20.01 -9.22
N ARG A 90 9.70 21.27 -8.76
CA ARG A 90 10.89 22.02 -8.33
C ARG A 90 11.49 21.49 -7.03
N TYR A 91 10.64 20.94 -6.15
CA TYR A 91 11.00 20.47 -4.82
C TYR A 91 10.22 19.21 -4.49
N SER A 92 10.80 18.35 -3.65
CA SER A 92 10.06 17.32 -2.92
C SER A 92 10.58 17.27 -1.48
N VAL A 93 9.70 16.89 -0.55
CA VAL A 93 10.00 16.80 0.88
C VAL A 93 9.42 15.51 1.41
N GLY A 94 10.29 14.63 1.93
CA GLY A 94 9.93 13.37 2.56
C GLY A 94 9.31 13.61 3.93
N VAL A 95 8.14 13.00 4.15
CA VAL A 95 7.40 13.08 5.42
C VAL A 95 6.97 11.67 5.87
N GLY A 96 6.50 11.55 7.10
CA GLY A 96 6.19 10.26 7.71
C GLY A 96 5.08 9.47 7.00
N THR A 97 4.02 10.16 6.54
CA THR A 97 2.87 9.53 5.86
C THR A 97 2.23 10.48 4.83
N GLY A 98 1.40 9.93 3.94
CA GLY A 98 0.60 10.74 3.02
C GLY A 98 -0.42 11.64 3.72
N THR A 99 -0.99 11.18 4.84
CA THR A 99 -1.90 12.01 5.65
C THR A 99 -1.16 13.20 6.26
N ASP A 100 0.07 12.99 6.76
CA ASP A 100 0.90 14.09 7.26
C ASP A 100 1.27 15.07 6.16
N ALA A 101 1.56 14.58 4.94
CA ALA A 101 1.84 15.46 3.80
C ALA A 101 0.70 16.45 3.56
N ILE A 102 -0.55 15.97 3.56
CA ILE A 102 -1.74 16.81 3.41
C ILE A 102 -1.90 17.74 4.61
N ALA A 103 -1.78 17.24 5.83
CA ALA A 103 -1.92 18.06 7.03
C ALA A 103 -0.87 19.18 7.10
N LEU A 104 0.38 18.89 6.71
CA LEU A 104 1.49 19.83 6.71
C LEU A 104 1.31 20.90 5.64
N ILE A 105 0.88 20.54 4.42
CA ILE A 105 0.68 21.55 3.37
C ILE A 105 -0.49 22.48 3.69
N LEU A 106 -1.59 21.97 4.27
CA LEU A 106 -2.70 22.81 4.71
C LEU A 106 -2.25 23.80 5.79
N ARG A 107 -1.48 23.34 6.78
CA ARG A 107 -0.89 24.22 7.80
C ARG A 107 0.06 25.25 7.21
N ALA A 108 0.91 24.85 6.26
CA ALA A 108 1.86 25.75 5.61
C ALA A 108 1.16 26.85 4.77
N LEU A 109 -0.03 26.54 4.22
CA LEU A 109 -0.89 27.50 3.52
C LEU A 109 -1.74 28.36 4.48
N GLY A 110 -1.66 28.13 5.80
CA GLY A 110 -2.42 28.87 6.80
C GLY A 110 -3.88 28.43 6.96
N ILE A 111 -4.25 27.27 6.41
CA ILE A 111 -5.62 26.75 6.47
C ILE A 111 -5.92 26.22 7.89
N GLY A 112 -7.05 26.64 8.46
CA GLY A 112 -7.40 26.37 9.85
C GLY A 112 -8.91 26.39 10.13
N PRO A 113 -9.32 26.51 11.41
CA PRO A 113 -10.72 26.54 11.79
C PRO A 113 -11.48 27.68 11.10
N GLY A 114 -12.60 27.34 10.46
CA GLY A 114 -13.43 28.29 9.70
C GLY A 114 -13.16 28.26 8.20
N ASP A 115 -12.07 27.63 7.75
CA ASP A 115 -11.80 27.43 6.33
C ASP A 115 -12.46 26.16 5.80
N GLU A 116 -12.86 26.19 4.53
CA GLU A 116 -13.40 25.03 3.82
C GLU A 116 -12.38 24.49 2.82
N VAL A 117 -12.26 23.16 2.74
CA VAL A 117 -11.40 22.45 1.77
C VAL A 117 -12.29 21.58 0.89
N ILE A 118 -12.37 21.90 -0.39
CA ILE A 118 -13.16 21.13 -1.37
C ILE A 118 -12.45 19.81 -1.66
N THR A 119 -13.21 18.70 -1.62
CA THR A 119 -12.73 17.35 -1.94
C THR A 119 -13.76 16.62 -2.82
N SER A 120 -13.35 15.52 -3.46
CA SER A 120 -14.15 14.71 -4.40
C SER A 120 -15.24 13.86 -3.75
#